data_AF-A0A166J1W4-F1
#
_entry.id   AF-A0A166J1W4-F1
#
_cell.length_a   1.000
_cell.length_b   1.000
_cell.length_c   1.000
_cell.angle_alpha   90.00
_cell.angle_beta   90.00
_cell.angle_gamma   90.00
#
_symmetry.space_group_name_H-M   'P 1'
#
loop_
_entity.id
_entity.type
_entity.pdbx_description
1 polymer ?
#
loop_
_entity_poly.entity_id
_entity_poly.type
_entity_poly.pdbx_seq_one_letter_code
_entity_poly.pdbx_strand_id
1 'polypeptide(L)'
;MLLTETDAGQIALEFLMADWNISEDHREWFVMFGSRLIGESWYIVELGVEGFPDRWFIEVYDTGMCDPNYTFISPIPASEGFSDFVDVPEMLAEVLVAERKAR
;
A
#
# COMPACT_ATOMS: atom_id res chain seq x y z
N MET A 1 2.79 13.64 19.19
CA MET A 1 2.18 14.77 18.45
C MET A 1 1.25 14.10 17.47
N LEU A 2 -0.02 14.49 17.36
CA LEU A 2 -0.90 13.80 16.43
C LEU A 2 -0.41 14.07 15.00
N LEU A 3 -0.18 13.01 14.22
CA LEU A 3 0.11 13.13 12.80
C LEU A 3 -1.09 13.76 12.09
N THR A 4 -0.89 14.42 10.95
CA THR A 4 -2.00 14.68 10.03
C THR A 4 -2.33 13.43 9.22
N GLU A 5 -3.52 13.36 8.64
CA GLU A 5 -3.90 12.26 7.73
C GLU A 5 -2.91 12.13 6.56
N THR A 6 -2.40 13.26 6.04
CA THR A 6 -1.39 13.30 4.99
C THR A 6 -0.04 12.77 5.46
N ASP A 7 0.42 13.16 6.66
CA ASP A 7 1.68 12.65 7.21
C ASP A 7 1.63 11.14 7.40
N ALA A 8 0.53 10.63 7.96
CA ALA A 8 0.32 9.18 8.11
C ALA A 8 0.34 8.48 6.74
N GLY A 9 -0.28 9.09 5.72
CA GLY A 9 -0.25 8.61 4.35
C GLY A 9 1.15 8.49 3.75
N GLN A 10 1.97 9.52 3.93
CA GLN A 10 3.36 9.54 3.45
C GLN A 10 4.21 8.49 4.16
N ILE A 11 4.07 8.37 5.48
CA ILE A 11 4.78 7.37 6.29
C ILE A 11 4.43 5.96 5.84
N ALA A 12 3.14 5.66 5.62
CA ALA A 12 2.70 4.36 5.13
C ALA A 12 3.27 4.03 3.74
N LEU A 13 3.31 5.03 2.85
CA LEU A 13 3.86 4.86 1.50
C LEU A 13 5.37 4.57 1.54
N GLU A 14 6.12 5.36 2.30
CA GLU A 14 7.56 5.16 2.49
C GLU A 14 7.86 3.78 3.10
N PHE A 15 7.08 3.38 4.10
CA PHE A 15 7.18 2.05 4.71
C PHE A 15 6.94 0.93 3.69
N LEU A 16 5.85 1.00 2.91
CA LEU A 16 5.52 -0.02 1.91
C LEU A 16 6.58 -0.12 0.81
N MET A 17 7.05 1.03 0.30
CA MET A 17 8.10 1.06 -0.71
C MET A 17 9.41 0.49 -0.17
N ALA A 18 9.77 0.78 1.08
CA ALA A 18 10.97 0.22 1.70
C ALA A 18 10.85 -1.29 1.92
N ASP A 19 9.68 -1.78 2.38
CA ASP A 19 9.42 -3.21 2.64
C ASP A 19 9.57 -4.05 1.36
N TRP A 20 9.04 -3.54 0.25
CA TRP A 20 9.17 -4.17 -1.08
C TRP A 20 10.44 -3.77 -1.84
N ASN A 21 11.31 -2.95 -1.26
CA ASN A 21 12.53 -2.42 -1.89
C ASN A 21 12.26 -1.76 -3.27
N ILE A 22 11.20 -0.97 -3.35
CA ILE A 22 10.77 -0.23 -4.54
C ILE A 22 11.52 1.11 -4.62
N SER A 23 12.07 1.44 -5.80
CA SER A 23 12.73 2.72 -6.04
C SER A 23 11.75 3.89 -5.98
N GLU A 24 12.25 5.05 -5.54
CA GLU A 24 11.55 6.34 -5.54
C GLU A 24 10.99 6.74 -6.91
N ASP A 25 11.62 6.27 -8.00
CA ASP A 25 11.17 6.51 -9.38
C ASP A 25 9.76 5.94 -9.66
N HIS A 26 9.31 4.98 -8.84
CA HIS A 26 8.00 4.35 -8.97
C HIS A 26 6.97 4.92 -7.99
N ARG A 27 7.33 5.91 -7.16
CA ARG A 27 6.42 6.49 -6.16
C ARG A 27 5.11 6.99 -6.77
N GLU A 28 5.19 7.59 -7.96
CA GLU A 28 4.04 8.19 -8.66
C GLU A 28 2.94 7.17 -9.04
N TRP A 29 3.28 5.88 -9.07
CA TRP A 29 2.31 4.81 -9.32
C TRP A 29 1.41 4.52 -8.13
N PHE A 30 1.78 4.96 -6.93
CA PHE A 30 1.00 4.74 -5.72
C PHE A 30 -0.03 5.85 -5.52
N VAL A 31 -1.25 5.43 -5.20
CA VAL A 31 -2.37 6.31 -4.88
C VAL A 31 -2.77 6.09 -3.43
N MET A 32 -2.88 7.17 -2.67
CA MET A 32 -3.50 7.17 -1.35
C MET A 32 -5.00 7.40 -1.52
N PHE A 33 -5.80 6.37 -1.24
CA PHE A 33 -7.26 6.45 -1.32
C PHE A 33 -7.86 7.11 -0.08
N GLY A 34 -7.19 6.97 1.06
CA GLY A 34 -7.59 7.61 2.29
C GLY A 34 -6.61 7.36 3.42
N SER A 35 -6.72 8.19 4.44
CA SER A 35 -6.05 8.02 5.73
C SER A 35 -7.04 8.43 6.79
N ARG A 36 -7.33 7.54 7.73
CA ARG A 36 -8.38 7.75 8.73
C ARG A 36 -7.85 7.48 10.12
N LEU A 37 -8.03 8.46 11.01
CA LEU A 37 -7.76 8.28 12.44
C LEU A 37 -8.74 7.26 13.04
N ILE A 38 -8.19 6.28 13.76
CA ILE A 38 -8.90 5.29 14.54
C ILE A 38 -8.57 5.49 16.03
N GLY A 39 -9.63 5.60 16.84
CA GLY A 39 -9.47 5.96 18.24
C GLY A 39 -8.85 7.35 18.40
N GLU A 40 -7.75 7.44 19.13
CA GLU A 40 -7.09 8.72 19.47
C GLU A 40 -5.61 8.78 19.06
N SER A 41 -5.02 7.72 18.49
CA SER A 41 -3.55 7.64 18.38
C SER A 41 -2.99 6.86 17.19
N TRP A 42 -3.82 6.38 16.27
CA TRP A 42 -3.34 5.64 15.10
C TRP A 42 -4.25 5.81 13.89
N TYR A 43 -3.69 5.63 12.72
CA TYR A 43 -4.36 5.80 11.43
C TYR A 43 -4.42 4.47 10.69
N ILE A 44 -5.52 4.24 9.96
CA ILE A 44 -5.53 3.27 8.86
C ILE A 44 -5.36 4.04 7.57
N VAL A 45 -4.29 3.73 6.85
CA VAL A 45 -4.01 4.29 5.51
C VAL A 45 -4.34 3.25 4.46
N GLU A 46 -5.11 3.68 3.46
CA GLU A 46 -5.43 2.89 2.28
C GLU A 46 -4.57 3.35 1.10
N LEU A 47 -3.72 2.45 0.61
CA LEU A 47 -2.86 2.65 -0.55
C LEU A 47 -3.24 1.66 -1.66
N GLY A 48 -2.93 1.99 -2.90
CA GLY A 48 -3.01 1.07 -4.03
C GLY A 48 -2.14 1.53 -5.19
N VAL A 49 -2.06 0.74 -6.25
CA VAL A 49 -1.43 1.15 -7.51
C VAL A 49 -2.49 1.77 -8.42
N GLU A 50 -2.16 2.87 -9.08
CA GLU A 50 -3.06 3.52 -10.04
C GLU A 50 -3.52 2.52 -11.12
N GLY A 51 -4.83 2.52 -11.41
CA GLY A 51 -5.42 1.60 -12.38
C GLY A 51 -5.72 0.20 -11.86
N PHE A 52 -5.27 -0.15 -10.65
CA PHE A 52 -5.53 -1.45 -10.03
C PHE A 52 -6.53 -1.36 -8.88
N PRO A 53 -7.38 -2.39 -8.69
CA PRO A 53 -8.35 -2.42 -7.61
C PRO A 53 -7.75 -2.91 -6.29
N ASP A 54 -6.50 -3.39 -6.31
CA ASP A 54 -5.78 -3.90 -5.15
C ASP A 54 -5.50 -2.81 -4.11
N ARG A 55 -5.63 -3.16 -2.83
CA ARG A 55 -5.46 -2.23 -1.71
C ARG A 55 -4.57 -2.79 -0.61
N TRP A 56 -3.64 -1.97 -0.15
CA TRP A 56 -2.96 -2.14 1.12
C TRP A 56 -3.63 -1.29 2.19
N PHE A 57 -3.84 -1.87 3.36
CA PHE A 57 -4.32 -1.21 4.56
C PHE A 57 -3.22 -1.28 5.62
N ILE A 58 -2.63 -0.13 5.91
CA ILE A 58 -1.45 -0.01 6.77
C ILE A 58 -1.83 0.79 8.01
N GLU A 59 -1.52 0.26 9.19
CA GLU A 59 -1.69 0.97 10.44
C GLU A 59 -0.47 1.85 10.71
N VAL A 60 -0.69 3.13 11.00
CA VAL A 60 0.36 4.11 11.32
C VAL A 60 0.09 4.71 12.70
N TYR A 61 1.00 4.48 13.64
CA TYR A 61 0.92 5.05 14.99
C TYR A 61 1.36 6.52 14.99
N ASP A 62 0.89 7.30 15.96
CA ASP A 62 1.31 8.70 16.17
C ASP A 62 2.82 8.89 16.42
N THR A 63 3.52 7.80 16.73
CA THR A 63 4.98 7.72 16.82
C THR A 63 5.67 7.75 15.45
N GLY A 64 4.92 7.63 14.35
CA GLY A 64 5.42 7.50 12.99
C GLY A 64 5.85 6.08 12.61
N MET A 65 5.55 5.10 13.45
CA MET A 65 5.81 3.68 13.17
C MET A 65 4.63 3.03 12.47
N CYS A 66 4.89 2.11 11.54
CA CYS A 66 3.88 1.27 10.92
C CYS A 66 3.79 -0.11 11.60
N ASP A 67 2.61 -0.73 11.62
CA ASP A 67 2.51 -2.17 11.87
C ASP A 67 3.06 -2.92 10.64
N PRO A 68 4.09 -3.77 10.79
CA PRO A 68 4.65 -4.53 9.68
C PRO A 68 3.69 -5.59 9.13
N ASN A 69 2.63 -5.95 9.86
CA ASN A 69 1.63 -6.94 9.44
C ASN A 69 0.43 -6.27 8.75
N TYR A 70 0.69 -5.41 7.77
CA TYR A 70 -0.36 -4.79 7.00
C TYR A 70 -1.22 -5.80 6.23
N THR A 71 -2.43 -5.38 5.89
CA THR A 71 -3.38 -6.21 5.16
C THR A 71 -3.39 -5.82 3.69
N PHE A 72 -3.34 -6.81 2.81
CA PHE A 72 -3.57 -6.64 1.39
C PHE A 72 -4.90 -7.28 0.99
N ILE A 73 -5.70 -6.58 0.20
CA ILE A 73 -6.97 -7.08 -0.34
C ILE A 73 -6.97 -6.87 -1.85
N SER A 74 -7.23 -7.96 -2.58
CA SER A 74 -7.50 -7.93 -4.00
C SER A 74 -8.89 -8.51 -4.28
N PRO A 75 -9.72 -7.85 -5.12
CA PRO A 75 -10.93 -8.47 -5.63
C PRO A 75 -10.65 -9.45 -6.78
N ILE A 76 -9.41 -9.53 -7.28
CA ILE A 76 -9.01 -10.42 -8.36
C ILE A 76 -8.39 -11.68 -7.75
N PRO A 77 -9.01 -12.86 -7.90
CA PRO A 77 -8.45 -14.11 -7.42
C PRO A 77 -7.13 -14.43 -8.14
N ALA A 78 -6.14 -14.95 -7.42
CA ALA A 78 -4.89 -15.40 -8.03
C ALA A 78 -5.09 -16.47 -9.14
N SER A 79 -6.22 -17.19 -9.11
CA SER A 79 -6.59 -18.17 -10.14
C SER A 79 -7.00 -17.56 -11.47
N GLU A 80 -7.39 -16.28 -11.51
CA GLU A 80 -7.75 -15.58 -12.75
C GLU A 80 -6.51 -15.10 -13.54
N GLY A 81 -5.32 -15.26 -12.96
CA GLY A 81 -4.06 -14.90 -13.60
C GLY A 81 -3.65 -13.45 -13.35
N PHE A 82 -2.69 -12.99 -14.15
CA PHE A 82 -1.97 -11.71 -13.96
C PHE A 82 -1.83 -10.94 -15.27
N SER A 83 -2.76 -11.14 -16.21
CA SER A 83 -2.71 -10.51 -17.53
C SER A 83 -3.16 -9.04 -17.53
N ASP A 84 -3.52 -8.50 -16.36
CA ASP A 84 -3.92 -7.11 -16.15
C ASP A 84 -2.74 -6.13 -16.04
N PHE A 85 -1.49 -6.61 -15.94
CA PHE A 85 -0.28 -5.80 -15.75
C PHE A 85 0.34 -5.22 -17.04
N VAL A 86 -0.45 -5.00 -18.10
CA VAL A 86 0.08 -4.73 -19.46
C VAL A 86 0.89 -3.44 -19.58
N ASP A 87 0.71 -2.47 -18.68
CA ASP A 87 1.39 -1.17 -18.72
C ASP A 87 1.97 -0.74 -17.36
N VAL A 88 2.12 -1.67 -16.40
CA VAL A 88 2.71 -1.38 -15.09
C VAL A 88 4.20 -1.74 -15.11
N PRO A 89 5.07 -0.99 -14.42
CA PRO A 89 6.47 -1.36 -14.28
C PRO A 89 6.64 -2.76 -13.71
N GLU A 90 7.59 -3.52 -14.26
CA GLU A 90 7.82 -4.94 -13.92
C GLU A 90 7.92 -5.17 -12.41
N MET A 91 8.67 -4.33 -11.70
CA MET A 91 8.79 -4.38 -10.24
C MET A 91 7.43 -4.32 -9.52
N LEU A 92 6.52 -3.43 -9.94
CA LEU A 92 5.20 -3.30 -9.33
C LEU A 92 4.29 -4.48 -9.70
N ALA A 93 4.42 -5.00 -10.92
CA ALA A 93 3.72 -6.22 -11.33
C ALA A 93 4.13 -7.39 -10.42
N GLU A 94 5.43 -7.57 -10.17
CA GLU A 94 5.95 -8.63 -9.30
C GLU A 94 5.42 -8.52 -7.87
N VAL A 95 5.38 -7.32 -7.30
CA VAL A 95 4.81 -7.05 -5.98
C VAL A 95 3.33 -7.46 -5.92
N LEU A 96 2.52 -7.00 -6.89
CA LEU A 96 1.09 -7.34 -6.94
C LEU A 96 0.86 -8.85 -7.13
N VAL A 97 1.67 -9.52 -7.95
CA VAL A 97 1.64 -10.98 -8.09
C VAL A 97 1.94 -11.67 -6.76
N ALA A 98 2.97 -11.21 -6.05
CA ALA A 98 3.38 -11.80 -4.78
C ALA A 98 2.28 -11.66 -3.73
N GLU A 99 1.72 -10.46 -3.59
CA GLU A 99 0.62 -10.16 -2.66
C GLU A 99 -0.63 -10.99 -2.94
N ARG A 100 -1.10 -11.01 -4.18
CA ARG A 100 -2.28 -11.80 -4.59
C ARG A 100 -2.08 -13.31 -4.34
N LYS A 101 -0.85 -13.81 -4.38
CA LYS A 101 -0.55 -15.24 -4.11
C LYS A 101 -0.41 -15.57 -2.63
N ALA A 102 -0.02 -14.59 -1.81
CA ALA A 102 0.27 -14.81 -0.40
C ALA A 102 -0.99 -14.85 0.49
N ARG A 103 -2.13 -14.35 -0.01
CA ARG A 103 -3.35 -14.09 0.76
C ARG A 103 -4.56 -14.82 0.19
#